data_AF-A0A1F7QNT2-F1
#
_entry.id   AF-A0A1F7QNT2-F1
#
_cell.length_a   1.000
_cell.length_b   1.000
_cell.length_c   1.000
_cell.angle_alpha   90.00
_cell.angle_beta   90.00
_cell.angle_gamma   90.00
#
_symmetry.space_group_name_H-M   'P 1'
#
loop_
_entity.id
_entity.type
_entity.pdbx_description
1 polymer ?
#
loop_
_entity_poly.entity_id
_entity_poly.type
_entity_poly.pdbx_seq_one_letter_code
_entity_poly.pdbx_strand_id
1 'polypeptide(L)'
;MRDLIKKQKGFTIIEVLIVLAIAGLIILIVFLAVPSLQRNSRNTQRKNDISALLGSIQESTNNNNGQLPTRATAADSGKLSFYAIADLEGNLQNAAAVGSVTPTESSIQLNNFSKCPAANPAPGAIAALTMGASPTKRNVTAVYRIETSGASQTICQDL
;
A
#
# COMPACT_ATOMS: atom_id res chain seq x y z
N MET A 1 -22.88 71.34 -11.84
CA MET A 1 -22.67 69.96 -11.37
C MET A 1 -21.20 69.65 -11.57
N ARG A 2 -20.46 69.32 -10.51
CA ARG A 2 -19.03 69.03 -10.60
C ARG A 2 -18.87 67.52 -10.77
N ASP A 3 -18.43 67.08 -11.94
CA ASP A 3 -18.10 65.69 -12.19
C ASP A 3 -16.86 65.30 -11.40
N LEU A 4 -17.05 64.38 -10.46
CA LEU A 4 -15.99 63.72 -9.70
C LEU A 4 -15.29 62.73 -10.64
N ILE A 5 -14.22 63.18 -11.28
CA ILE A 5 -13.32 62.32 -12.07
C ILE A 5 -12.69 61.28 -11.13
N LYS A 6 -13.24 60.06 -11.14
CA LYS A 6 -12.66 58.92 -10.43
C LYS A 6 -11.33 58.55 -11.10
N LYS A 7 -10.21 58.72 -10.38
CA LYS A 7 -8.90 58.20 -10.82
C LYS A 7 -8.96 56.67 -10.88
N GLN A 8 -8.95 56.12 -12.09
CA GLN A 8 -8.71 54.69 -12.34
C GLN A 8 -7.27 54.39 -11.92
N LYS A 9 -7.08 53.72 -10.78
CA LYS A 9 -5.78 53.19 -10.38
C LYS A 9 -5.54 51.93 -11.22
N GLY A 10 -4.69 52.07 -12.25
CA GLY A 10 -4.29 50.95 -13.10
C GLY A 10 -3.47 49.92 -12.33
N PHE A 11 -3.75 48.65 -12.60
CA PHE A 11 -3.00 47.48 -12.13
C PHE A 11 -1.55 47.58 -12.64
N THR A 12 -0.57 47.66 -11.75
CA THR A 12 0.82 47.88 -12.19
C THR A 12 1.45 46.60 -12.72
N ILE A 13 2.32 46.71 -13.73
CA ILE A 13 3.06 45.55 -14.27
C ILE A 13 3.85 44.85 -13.17
N ILE A 14 4.44 45.62 -12.23
CA ILE A 14 5.18 45.07 -11.10
C ILE A 14 4.29 44.23 -10.17
N GLU A 15 3.04 44.63 -9.97
CA GLU A 15 2.06 43.90 -9.15
C GLU A 15 1.70 42.56 -9.80
N VAL A 16 1.49 42.54 -11.13
CA VAL A 16 1.28 41.30 -11.89
C VAL A 16 2.49 40.37 -11.78
N LEU A 17 3.70 40.92 -11.91
CA LEU A 17 4.94 40.13 -11.88
C LEU A 17 5.16 39.41 -10.55
N ILE A 18 4.88 40.09 -9.42
CA ILE A 18 4.98 39.48 -8.10
C ILE A 18 3.97 38.34 -7.94
N VAL A 19 2.73 38.53 -8.43
CA VAL A 19 1.69 37.51 -8.37
C VAL A 19 2.08 36.28 -9.20
N LEU A 20 2.58 36.48 -10.42
CA LEU A 20 3.02 35.37 -11.28
C LEU A 20 4.24 34.64 -10.68
N ALA A 21 5.15 35.36 -10.03
CA ALA A 21 6.31 34.76 -9.37
C ALA A 21 5.89 33.85 -8.22
N ILE A 22 4.98 34.30 -7.34
CA ILE A 22 4.48 33.51 -6.21
C ILE A 22 3.61 32.34 -6.72
N ALA A 23 2.76 32.57 -7.72
CA ALA A 23 1.93 31.53 -8.32
C ALA A 23 2.81 30.42 -8.96
N GLY A 24 3.85 30.80 -9.70
CA GLY A 24 4.81 29.86 -10.29
C GLY A 24 5.53 29.02 -9.23
N LEU A 25 5.95 29.63 -8.11
CA LEU A 25 6.59 28.92 -7.01
C LEU A 25 5.66 27.89 -6.34
N ILE A 26 4.40 28.25 -6.09
CA ILE A 26 3.42 27.34 -5.47
C ILE A 26 3.16 26.15 -6.39
N ILE A 27 2.95 26.39 -7.68
CA ILE A 27 2.70 25.33 -8.67
C ILE A 27 3.86 24.34 -8.71
N LEU A 28 5.11 24.81 -8.63
CA LEU A 28 6.30 23.96 -8.59
C LEU A 28 6.26 23.00 -7.39
N ILE A 29 5.99 23.51 -6.19
CA ILE A 29 5.93 22.68 -4.97
C ILE A 29 4.79 21.66 -5.06
N VAL A 30 3.61 22.08 -5.52
CA VAL A 30 2.44 21.20 -5.64
C VAL A 30 2.71 20.05 -6.59
N PHE A 31 3.34 20.29 -7.74
CA PHE A 31 3.66 19.21 -8.69
C PHE A 31 4.68 18.21 -8.16
N LEU A 32 5.60 18.61 -7.31
CA LEU A 32 6.54 17.69 -6.66
C LEU A 32 5.90 16.93 -5.49
N ALA A 33 5.01 17.58 -4.73
CA ALA A 33 4.45 17.03 -3.50
C ALA A 33 3.23 16.12 -3.71
N VAL A 34 2.29 16.47 -4.60
CA VAL A 34 1.07 15.68 -4.85
C VAL A 34 1.35 14.23 -5.23
N PRO A 35 2.27 13.91 -6.17
CA PRO A 35 2.51 12.51 -6.54
C PRO A 35 3.10 11.70 -5.38
N SER A 36 3.92 12.30 -4.51
CA SER A 36 4.47 11.58 -3.35
C SER A 36 3.40 11.30 -2.29
N LEU A 37 2.49 12.25 -2.06
CA LEU A 37 1.38 12.08 -1.12
C LEU A 37 0.39 11.00 -1.58
N GLN A 38 0.07 10.95 -2.87
CA GLN A 38 -0.82 9.93 -3.43
C GLN A 38 -0.24 8.51 -3.26
N ARG A 39 1.06 8.33 -3.52
CA ARG A 39 1.75 7.05 -3.27
C ARG A 39 1.69 6.65 -1.81
N ASN A 40 1.98 7.59 -0.90
CA ASN A 40 1.92 7.32 0.53
C ASN A 40 0.52 6.93 0.99
N SER A 41 -0.52 7.59 0.48
CA SER A 41 -1.92 7.25 0.77
C SER A 41 -2.27 5.83 0.31
N ARG A 42 -1.93 5.47 -0.95
CA ARG A 42 -2.16 4.11 -1.47
C ARG A 42 -1.40 3.05 -0.67
N ASN A 43 -0.13 3.31 -0.34
CA ASN A 43 0.66 2.38 0.47
C ASN A 43 0.08 2.17 1.87
N THR A 44 -0.46 3.23 2.49
CA THR A 44 -1.17 3.12 3.77
C THR A 44 -2.43 2.27 3.61
N GLN A 45 -3.22 2.48 2.54
CA GLN A 45 -4.40 1.66 2.26
C GLN A 45 -4.00 0.18 2.07
N ARG A 46 -2.98 -0.12 1.26
CA ARG A 46 -2.46 -1.48 1.07
C ARG A 46 -2.08 -2.14 2.42
N LYS A 47 -1.38 -1.43 3.30
CA LYS A 47 -0.98 -1.95 4.62
C LYS A 47 -2.18 -2.19 5.55
N ASN A 48 -3.15 -1.30 5.51
CA ASN A 48 -4.37 -1.43 6.30
C ASN A 48 -5.21 -2.62 5.86
N ASP A 49 -5.38 -2.80 4.54
CA ASP A 49 -6.07 -3.95 3.95
C ASP A 49 -5.43 -5.27 4.39
N ILE A 50 -4.10 -5.37 4.31
CA ILE A 50 -3.37 -6.57 4.74
C ILE A 50 -3.54 -6.83 6.24
N SER A 51 -3.46 -5.79 7.07
CA SER A 51 -3.66 -5.93 8.51
C SER A 51 -5.09 -6.36 8.85
N ALA A 52 -6.09 -5.83 8.15
CA ALA A 52 -7.48 -6.22 8.31
C ALA A 52 -7.73 -7.66 7.82
N LEU A 53 -7.11 -8.05 6.71
CA LEU A 53 -7.16 -9.39 6.15
C LEU A 53 -6.56 -10.42 7.12
N LEU A 54 -5.34 -10.18 7.60
CA LEU A 54 -4.69 -11.05 8.59
C LEU A 54 -5.53 -11.11 9.88
N GLY A 55 -6.05 -9.99 10.37
CA GLY A 55 -6.96 -9.96 11.52
C GLY A 55 -8.21 -10.82 11.32
N SER A 56 -8.79 -10.83 10.12
CA SER A 56 -9.93 -11.71 9.79
C SER A 56 -9.54 -13.20 9.78
N ILE A 57 -8.33 -13.52 9.32
CA ILE A 57 -7.80 -14.89 9.36
C ILE A 57 -7.59 -15.33 10.80
N GLN A 58 -7.05 -14.46 11.67
CA GLN A 58 -6.87 -14.74 13.08
C GLN A 58 -8.22 -15.00 13.77
N GLU A 59 -9.21 -14.16 13.50
CA GLU A 59 -10.57 -14.33 14.05
C GLU A 59 -11.19 -15.65 13.58
N SER A 60 -11.12 -15.94 12.28
CA SER A 60 -11.58 -17.21 11.73
C SER A 60 -10.85 -18.40 12.39
N THR A 61 -9.55 -18.29 12.60
CA THR A 61 -8.74 -19.35 13.22
C THR A 61 -9.15 -19.57 14.67
N ASN A 62 -9.42 -18.52 15.43
CA ASN A 62 -9.89 -18.61 16.81
C ASN A 62 -11.27 -19.27 16.89
N ASN A 63 -12.16 -18.93 15.97
CA ASN A 63 -13.53 -19.48 15.92
C ASN A 63 -13.59 -20.91 15.37
N ASN A 64 -12.56 -21.37 14.66
CA ASN A 64 -12.49 -22.71 14.07
C ASN A 64 -11.45 -23.60 14.79
N ASN A 65 -11.42 -23.58 16.12
CA ASN A 65 -10.58 -24.45 16.95
C ASN A 65 -9.07 -24.37 16.63
N GLY A 66 -8.59 -23.21 16.20
CA GLY A 66 -7.19 -23.01 15.82
C GLY A 66 -6.81 -23.55 14.45
N GLN A 67 -7.79 -23.91 13.60
CA GLN A 67 -7.53 -24.34 12.23
C GLN A 67 -7.41 -23.12 11.31
N LEU A 68 -6.27 -23.01 10.63
CA LEU A 68 -6.05 -21.99 9.61
C LEU A 68 -6.94 -22.25 8.39
N PRO A 69 -7.43 -21.19 7.72
CA PRO A 69 -8.13 -21.34 6.46
C PRO A 69 -7.22 -21.98 5.39
N THR A 70 -7.76 -22.93 4.62
CA THR A 70 -7.04 -23.60 3.52
C THR A 70 -7.19 -22.88 2.18
N ARG A 71 -7.98 -21.80 2.12
CA ARG A 71 -8.19 -20.96 0.93
C ARG A 71 -8.26 -19.49 1.33
N ALA A 72 -7.70 -18.61 0.50
CA ALA A 72 -7.60 -17.19 0.79
C ALA A 72 -8.97 -16.52 0.85
N THR A 73 -9.94 -17.02 0.08
CA THR A 73 -11.33 -16.57 0.06
C THR A 73 -12.11 -16.89 1.34
N ALA A 74 -11.55 -17.67 2.27
CA ALA A 74 -12.17 -17.93 3.57
C ALA A 74 -11.78 -16.86 4.62
N ALA A 75 -10.87 -15.95 4.28
CA ALA A 75 -10.69 -14.69 4.99
C ALA A 75 -11.79 -13.71 4.55
N ASP A 76 -12.28 -12.86 5.46
CA ASP A 76 -13.35 -11.90 5.16
C ASP A 76 -12.86 -10.85 4.16
N SER A 77 -13.09 -11.17 2.88
CA SER A 77 -12.60 -10.43 1.74
C SER A 77 -13.37 -9.12 1.53
N GLY A 78 -14.44 -8.88 2.30
CA GLY A 78 -15.21 -7.64 2.30
C GLY A 78 -14.50 -6.44 2.95
N LYS A 79 -13.30 -6.66 3.51
CA LYS A 79 -12.49 -5.61 4.16
C LYS A 79 -11.35 -5.07 3.30
N LEU A 80 -11.23 -5.53 2.05
CA LEU A 80 -10.22 -5.07 1.10
C LEU A 80 -10.76 -3.86 0.33
N SER A 81 -10.00 -2.76 0.30
CA SER A 81 -10.38 -1.50 -0.35
C SER A 81 -9.49 -1.19 -1.56
N PHE A 82 -8.25 -1.67 -1.55
CA PHE A 82 -7.27 -1.54 -2.61
C PHE A 82 -7.20 -2.79 -3.51
N TYR A 83 -7.30 -3.99 -2.93
CA TYR A 83 -7.12 -5.26 -3.64
C TYR A 83 -8.46 -5.92 -3.98
N ALA A 84 -8.55 -6.59 -5.15
CA ALA A 84 -9.71 -7.42 -5.47
C ALA A 84 -9.55 -8.83 -4.87
N ILE A 85 -10.67 -9.51 -4.63
CA ILE A 85 -10.68 -10.89 -4.08
C ILE A 85 -9.99 -11.87 -5.04
N ALA A 86 -10.06 -11.62 -6.35
CA ALA A 86 -9.41 -12.45 -7.36
C ALA A 86 -7.87 -12.37 -7.31
N ASP A 87 -7.34 -11.29 -6.73
CA ASP A 87 -5.90 -11.06 -6.58
C ASP A 87 -5.33 -11.73 -5.30
N LEU A 88 -6.17 -12.35 -4.47
CA LEU A 88 -5.75 -13.15 -3.33
C LEU A 88 -5.31 -14.53 -3.81
N GLU A 89 -4.01 -14.67 -4.04
CA GLU A 89 -3.37 -15.93 -4.40
C GLU A 89 -2.97 -16.67 -3.11
N GLY A 90 -3.76 -17.68 -2.74
CA GLY A 90 -3.45 -18.52 -1.57
C GLY A 90 -2.68 -19.77 -1.97
N ASN A 91 -1.40 -19.87 -1.61
CA ASN A 91 -0.76 -21.18 -1.44
C ASN A 91 -0.88 -21.59 0.03
N LEU A 92 -2.12 -21.78 0.46
CA LEU A 92 -2.50 -22.21 1.81
C LEU A 92 -2.52 -23.75 1.91
N GLN A 93 -1.69 -24.40 1.11
CA GLN A 93 -1.59 -25.85 1.05
C GLN A 93 -0.83 -26.37 2.28
N ASN A 94 -1.32 -27.47 2.83
CA ASN A 94 -0.74 -28.20 3.96
C ASN A 94 0.59 -28.87 3.55
N ALA A 95 1.68 -28.12 3.51
CA ALA A 95 3.02 -28.66 3.63
C ALA A 95 3.99 -27.50 3.86
N ALA A 96 5.11 -27.78 4.52
CA ALA A 96 6.23 -26.88 4.76
C ALA A 96 6.95 -26.40 3.47
N ALA A 97 6.23 -26.15 2.38
CA ALA A 97 6.74 -25.57 1.17
C ALA A 97 6.87 -24.05 1.36
N VAL A 98 7.91 -23.70 2.10
CA VAL A 98 8.74 -22.53 1.87
C VAL A 98 9.03 -22.45 0.37
N GLY A 99 8.26 -21.63 -0.33
CA GLY A 99 8.45 -21.31 -1.74
C GLY A 99 8.84 -19.85 -1.87
N SER A 100 9.61 -19.53 -2.90
CA SER A 100 9.90 -18.14 -3.23
C SER A 100 8.63 -17.49 -3.80
N VAL A 101 8.09 -16.51 -3.08
CA VAL A 101 6.87 -15.78 -3.46
C VAL A 101 7.22 -14.45 -4.12
N THR A 102 6.61 -14.19 -5.28
CA THR A 102 6.84 -12.96 -6.05
C THR A 102 5.47 -12.37 -6.43
N PRO A 103 4.82 -11.61 -5.53
CA PRO A 103 3.55 -11.00 -5.84
C PRO A 103 3.68 -10.02 -7.03
N THR A 104 2.60 -9.95 -7.79
CA THR A 104 2.41 -8.88 -8.78
C THR A 104 2.04 -7.59 -8.08
N GLU A 105 1.81 -6.51 -8.81
CA GLU A 105 1.46 -5.23 -8.21
C GLU A 105 0.08 -5.23 -7.53
N SER A 106 -0.85 -6.05 -8.06
CA SER A 106 -2.20 -6.21 -7.51
C SER A 106 -2.36 -7.47 -6.68
N SER A 107 -1.47 -8.48 -6.78
CA SER A 107 -1.66 -9.72 -6.03
C SER A 107 -1.12 -9.70 -4.60
N ILE A 108 -1.86 -10.38 -3.73
CA ILE A 108 -1.45 -10.70 -2.36
C ILE A 108 -1.22 -12.20 -2.30
N GLN A 109 -0.05 -12.61 -1.82
CA GLN A 109 0.27 -14.01 -1.60
C GLN A 109 0.19 -14.35 -0.11
N LEU A 110 -0.68 -15.30 0.23
CA LEU A 110 -0.85 -15.79 1.59
C LEU A 110 -0.25 -17.18 1.73
N ASN A 111 0.53 -17.40 2.79
CA ASN A 111 1.14 -18.68 3.11
C ASN A 111 0.87 -19.03 4.58
N ASN A 112 0.47 -20.28 4.81
CA ASN A 112 0.32 -20.83 6.16
C ASN A 112 1.63 -21.51 6.59
N PHE A 113 1.83 -21.62 7.90
CA PHE A 113 3.00 -22.30 8.50
C PHE A 113 4.33 -21.69 8.07
N SER A 114 4.33 -20.40 7.76
CA SER A 114 5.51 -19.63 7.34
C SER A 114 5.77 -18.46 8.28
N LYS A 115 6.98 -17.91 8.17
CA LYS A 115 7.36 -16.62 8.77
C LYS A 115 8.01 -15.75 7.71
N CYS A 116 7.85 -14.44 7.87
CA CYS A 116 8.61 -13.48 7.10
C CYS A 116 10.13 -13.68 7.31
N PRO A 117 10.96 -13.31 6.33
CA PRO A 117 12.40 -13.36 6.50
C PRO A 117 12.81 -12.25 7.47
N ALA A 118 14.05 -12.32 7.97
CA ALA A 118 14.57 -11.32 8.90
C ALA A 118 14.57 -9.89 8.33
N ALA A 119 14.56 -9.73 7.00
CA ALA A 119 14.44 -8.45 6.33
C ALA A 119 13.63 -8.59 5.03
N ASN A 120 12.88 -7.54 4.71
CA ASN A 120 12.31 -7.36 3.38
C ASN A 120 13.44 -6.99 2.39
N PRO A 121 13.24 -7.23 1.07
CA PRO A 121 14.18 -6.78 0.05
C PRO A 121 14.42 -5.28 0.14
N ALA A 122 15.57 -4.83 -0.36
CA ALA A 122 15.91 -3.41 -0.41
C ALA A 122 14.79 -2.60 -1.10
N PRO A 123 14.54 -1.34 -0.68
CA PRO A 123 13.54 -0.50 -1.34
C PRO A 123 13.75 -0.44 -2.86
N GLY A 124 12.70 -0.73 -3.63
CA GLY A 124 12.73 -0.78 -5.09
C GLY A 124 13.16 -2.13 -5.68
N ALA A 125 13.56 -3.11 -4.87
CA ALA A 125 13.77 -4.47 -5.32
C ALA A 125 12.46 -5.24 -5.36
N ILE A 126 12.16 -5.80 -6.54
CA ILE A 126 11.13 -6.82 -6.72
C ILE A 126 11.87 -8.15 -6.69
N ALA A 127 11.90 -8.78 -5.52
CA ALA A 127 12.56 -10.06 -5.35
C ALA A 127 11.56 -11.11 -4.88
N ALA A 128 11.81 -12.34 -5.31
CA ALA A 128 11.14 -13.48 -4.74
C ALA A 128 11.57 -13.60 -3.27
N LEU A 129 10.60 -13.64 -2.38
CA LEU A 129 10.82 -13.76 -0.94
C LEU A 129 10.79 -15.25 -0.57
N THR A 130 11.92 -15.78 -0.11
CA THR A 130 11.95 -17.13 0.47
C THR A 130 11.46 -17.03 1.92
N MET A 131 10.31 -17.64 2.19
CA MET A 131 9.71 -17.62 3.53
C MET A 131 10.45 -18.52 4.51
N GLY A 132 10.50 -18.15 5.78
CA GLY A 132 10.91 -19.08 6.82
C GLY A 132 9.83 -20.13 7.04
N ALA A 133 10.20 -21.38 7.35
CA ALA A 133 9.22 -22.33 7.88
C ALA A 133 8.84 -21.95 9.32
N SER A 134 7.58 -22.15 9.69
CA SER A 134 7.10 -21.99 11.07
C SER A 134 6.63 -23.34 11.62
N PRO A 135 7.08 -23.76 12.82
CA PRO A 135 6.59 -24.98 13.46
C PRO A 135 5.16 -24.82 14.01
N THR A 136 4.65 -23.59 14.10
CA THR A 136 3.36 -23.29 14.72
C THR A 136 2.22 -23.31 13.69
N LYS A 137 1.13 -24.00 14.03
CA LYS A 137 -0.06 -24.13 13.17
C LYS A 137 -0.93 -22.88 13.02
N ARG A 138 -0.47 -21.73 13.51
CA ARG A 138 -1.23 -20.47 13.57
C ARG A 138 -0.56 -19.32 12.83
N ASN A 139 0.66 -19.53 12.35
CA ASN A 139 1.42 -18.49 11.66
C ASN A 139 0.98 -18.41 10.21
N VAL A 140 0.68 -17.19 9.77
CA VAL A 140 0.32 -16.85 8.40
C VAL A 140 1.15 -15.66 7.98
N THR A 141 1.66 -15.67 6.77
CA THR A 141 2.36 -14.54 6.18
C THR A 141 1.59 -14.00 5.00
N ALA A 142 1.50 -12.68 4.91
CA ALA A 142 1.05 -11.98 3.71
C ALA A 142 2.23 -11.31 3.02
N VAL A 143 2.39 -11.60 1.73
CA VAL A 143 3.42 -10.99 0.88
C VAL A 143 2.74 -10.17 -0.22
N TYR A 144 3.08 -8.90 -0.28
CA TYR A 144 2.45 -7.92 -1.18
C TYR A 144 3.46 -6.85 -1.59
N ARG A 145 3.07 -5.95 -2.50
CA ARG A 145 3.94 -4.87 -2.97
C ARG A 145 3.45 -3.50 -2.56
N ILE A 146 4.41 -2.62 -2.27
CA ILE A 146 4.19 -1.18 -2.06
C ILE A 146 4.98 -0.37 -3.08
N GLU A 147 4.51 0.85 -3.34
CA GLU A 147 5.13 1.79 -4.28
C GLU A 147 6.26 2.58 -3.61
N THR A 148 7.40 2.77 -4.29
CA THR A 148 8.49 3.65 -3.87
C THR A 148 8.73 4.74 -4.92
N SER A 149 9.69 5.64 -4.70
CA SER A 149 10.01 6.76 -5.60
C SER A 149 10.72 6.31 -6.89
N GLY A 150 10.07 5.45 -7.69
CA GLY A 150 10.56 4.99 -8.99
C GLY A 150 10.51 3.47 -9.21
N ALA A 151 10.10 2.70 -8.21
CA ALA A 151 9.98 1.24 -8.31
C ALA A 151 8.88 0.73 -7.35
N SER A 152 8.70 -0.59 -7.26
CA SER A 152 7.94 -1.21 -6.17
C SER A 152 8.88 -1.99 -5.26
N GLN A 153 8.46 -2.16 -4.01
CA GLN A 153 9.15 -2.99 -3.04
C GLN A 153 8.21 -4.11 -2.58
N THR A 154 8.73 -5.34 -2.49
CA THR A 154 8.01 -6.45 -1.87
C THR A 154 8.10 -6.36 -0.35
N ILE A 155 6.98 -6.55 0.34
CA ILE A 155 6.86 -6.52 1.80
C ILE A 155 6.23 -7.83 2.25
N CYS A 156 6.79 -8.42 3.29
CA CYS A 156 6.18 -9.49 4.05
C CYS A 156 5.67 -8.97 5.39
N GLN A 157 4.48 -9.42 5.78
CA GLN A 157 3.88 -9.17 7.09
C GLN A 157 3.40 -10.49 7.71
N ASP A 158 3.86 -10.76 8.92
CA ASP A 158 3.40 -11.88 9.73
C ASP A 158 2.05 -11.54 10.40
N LEU A 159 1.24 -12.58 10.62
CA LEU A 159 0.12 -12.57 11.56
C LEU A 159 0.54 -13.01 12.96
#